data_AF-A0A973PH09-F1
#
_entry.id   AF-A0A973PH09-F1
#
_cell.length_a   1.000
_cell.length_b   1.000
_cell.length_c   1.000
_cell.angle_alpha   90.00
_cell.angle_beta   90.00
_cell.angle_gamma   90.00
#
_symmetry.space_group_name_H-M   'P 1'
#
loop_
_entity.id
_entity.type
_entity.pdbx_description
1 polymer ?
#
loop_
_entity_poly.entity_id
_entity_poly.type
_entity_poly.pdbx_seq_one_letter_code
_entity_poly.pdbx_strand_id
1 'polypeptide(L)'
;MSPTAGPGRFPLVAAGRAAPIVVSGKDHEGVVRVAGDLQADVERVTGVRPVVATDEVPRQPDVVLVGTIGKSPLIDGLISAGKLDVSGIAGKWETSLEQVVQNPLPGVRRAFVIAGSDQRGTIYGAYDVSKQIGVSPWYWWDDVPARHRDALYVLPGR
;
A
#
# COMPACT_ATOMS: atom_id res chain seq x y z
N MET A 1 -7.32 8.70 -4.34
CA MET A 1 -7.12 9.26 -2.97
C MET A 1 -8.04 10.45 -2.72
N SER A 2 -8.38 10.73 -1.46
CA SER A 2 -9.16 11.90 -1.02
C SER A 2 -8.53 12.55 0.24
N PRO A 3 -8.60 13.89 0.39
CA PRO A 3 -8.15 14.56 1.61
C PRO A 3 -9.17 14.49 2.76
N THR A 4 -10.40 14.01 2.51
CA THR A 4 -11.47 14.00 3.52
C THR A 4 -11.84 12.58 3.95
N ALA A 5 -12.23 12.45 5.22
CA ALA A 5 -12.85 11.22 5.72
C ALA A 5 -14.19 10.96 5.02
N GLY A 6 -14.64 9.71 5.04
CA GLY A 6 -15.93 9.33 4.49
C GLY A 6 -16.22 7.85 4.67
N PRO A 7 -17.48 7.42 4.47
CA PRO A 7 -17.87 6.02 4.60
C PRO A 7 -17.01 5.11 3.72
N GLY A 8 -16.53 4.00 4.29
CA GLY A 8 -15.72 3.00 3.57
C GLY A 8 -14.29 3.44 3.22
N ARG A 9 -13.90 4.69 3.47
CA ARG A 9 -12.55 5.17 3.13
C ARG A 9 -11.51 4.67 4.13
N PHE A 10 -10.38 4.20 3.62
CA PHE A 10 -9.24 3.75 4.42
C PHE A 10 -8.34 4.95 4.77
N PRO A 11 -8.01 5.21 6.05
CA PRO A 11 -7.15 6.30 6.46
C PRO A 11 -5.68 5.89 6.28
N LEU A 12 -5.08 6.27 5.14
CA LEU A 12 -3.65 6.09 4.92
C LEU A 12 -2.86 7.02 5.86
N VAL A 13 -3.28 8.28 5.95
CA VAL A 13 -2.83 9.25 6.96
C VAL A 13 -4.03 10.01 7.49
N ALA A 14 -4.21 10.06 8.81
CA ALA A 14 -5.28 10.81 9.45
C ALA A 14 -4.89 11.22 10.88
N ALA A 15 -5.23 12.46 11.26
CA ALA A 15 -4.99 13.01 12.60
C ALA A 15 -3.52 12.79 13.08
N GLY A 16 -2.56 13.11 12.21
CA GLY A 16 -1.12 13.01 12.52
C GLY A 16 -0.58 11.58 12.63
N ARG A 17 -1.34 10.56 12.22
CA ARG A 17 -0.93 9.15 12.24
C ARG A 17 -1.05 8.54 10.86
N ALA A 18 -0.08 7.70 10.50
CA ALA A 18 -0.07 6.94 9.26
C ALA A 18 -0.28 5.45 9.53
N ALA A 19 -1.00 4.77 8.65
CA ALA A 19 -1.12 3.31 8.68
C ALA A 19 0.27 2.69 8.40
N PRO A 20 0.74 1.71 9.19
CA PRO A 20 2.00 1.05 8.94
C PRO A 20 1.97 0.28 7.62
N ILE A 21 3.08 0.31 6.89
CA ILE A 21 3.30 -0.44 5.66
C ILE A 21 3.98 -1.75 6.04
N VAL A 22 3.40 -2.88 5.62
CA VAL A 22 3.91 -4.22 5.91
C VAL A 22 4.25 -4.91 4.61
N VAL A 23 5.44 -5.50 4.57
CA VAL A 23 5.96 -6.28 3.45
C VAL A 23 6.55 -7.60 3.98
N SER A 24 6.56 -8.63 3.15
CA SER A 24 7.22 -9.90 3.48
C SER A 24 8.71 -9.81 3.16
N GLY A 25 9.58 -10.24 4.08
CA GLY A 25 11.02 -10.38 3.84
C GLY A 25 11.35 -11.49 2.83
N LYS A 26 10.40 -12.41 2.59
CA LYS A 26 10.49 -13.43 1.54
C LYS A 26 10.10 -12.92 0.15
N ASP A 27 9.61 -11.67 0.05
CA ASP A 27 9.28 -11.07 -1.23
C ASP A 27 10.54 -10.72 -2.05
N HIS A 28 10.36 -10.19 -3.25
CA HIS A 28 11.47 -9.68 -4.06
C HIS A 28 12.15 -8.50 -3.36
N GLU A 29 13.47 -8.40 -3.43
CA GLU A 29 14.23 -7.28 -2.84
C GLU A 29 13.73 -5.91 -3.32
N GLY A 30 13.35 -5.81 -4.60
CA GLY A 30 12.76 -4.58 -5.15
C GLY A 30 11.39 -4.22 -4.55
N VAL A 31 10.61 -5.22 -4.09
CA VAL A 31 9.33 -5.00 -3.40
C VAL A 31 9.55 -4.57 -1.95
N VAL A 32 10.55 -5.13 -1.28
CA VAL A 32 10.97 -4.64 0.05
C VAL A 32 11.46 -3.20 -0.04
N ARG A 33 12.24 -2.88 -1.08
CA ARG A 33 12.72 -1.52 -1.34
C ARG A 33 11.57 -0.54 -1.59
N VAL A 34 10.60 -0.87 -2.46
CA VAL A 34 9.53 0.06 -2.82
C VAL A 34 8.61 0.38 -1.63
N ALA A 35 8.53 -0.48 -0.62
CA ALA A 35 7.83 -0.16 0.63
C ALA A 35 8.49 1.04 1.36
N GLY A 36 9.82 1.15 1.31
CA GLY A 36 10.57 2.31 1.81
C GLY A 36 10.39 3.55 0.94
N ASP A 37 10.33 3.40 -0.39
CA ASP A 37 10.05 4.52 -1.30
C ASP A 37 8.64 5.09 -1.03
N LEU A 38 7.63 4.21 -0.88
CA LEU A 38 6.26 4.60 -0.52
C LEU A 38 6.19 5.29 0.86
N GLN A 39 6.95 4.81 1.85
CA GLN A 39 7.06 5.48 3.16
C GLN A 39 7.55 6.92 3.01
N ALA A 40 8.64 7.12 2.25
CA ALA A 40 9.22 8.43 2.03
C ALA A 40 8.26 9.35 1.25
N ASP A 41 7.49 8.81 0.31
CA ASP A 41 6.50 9.57 -0.44
C ASP A 41 5.30 10.00 0.42
N VAL A 42 4.83 9.14 1.32
CA VAL A 42 3.81 9.51 2.30
C VAL A 42 4.33 10.60 3.24
N GLU A 43 5.56 10.48 3.73
CA GLU A 43 6.20 11.51 4.56
C GLU A 43 6.34 12.83 3.81
N ARG A 44 6.78 12.80 2.55
CA ARG A 44 6.93 13.98 1.70
C ARG A 44 5.61 14.73 1.48
N VAL A 45 4.50 14.00 1.34
CA VAL A 45 3.18 14.60 1.12
C VAL A 45 2.53 15.08 2.40
N THR A 46 2.80 14.44 3.55
CA THR A 46 2.00 14.65 4.77
C THR A 46 2.78 15.15 5.99
N GLY A 47 4.11 15.10 5.93
CA GLY A 47 4.99 15.29 7.09
C GLY A 47 4.94 14.16 8.12
N VAL A 48 4.14 13.11 7.89
CA VAL A 48 4.00 11.96 8.80
C VAL A 48 4.69 10.75 8.18
N ARG A 49 5.69 10.21 8.88
CA ARG A 49 6.43 9.03 8.43
C ARG A 49 5.75 7.72 8.88
N PRO A 50 5.22 6.89 7.97
CA PRO A 50 4.69 5.57 8.33
C PRO A 50 5.78 4.66 8.90
N VAL A 51 5.41 3.71 9.75
CA VAL A 51 6.30 2.60 10.08
C VAL A 51 6.33 1.62 8.91
N VAL A 52 7.51 1.14 8.52
CA VAL A 52 7.65 -0.01 7.61
C VAL A 52 8.03 -1.22 8.46
N ALA A 53 7.23 -2.27 8.39
CA ALA A 53 7.46 -3.52 9.10
C ALA A 53 7.68 -4.66 8.10
N THR A 54 8.60 -5.55 8.43
CA THR A 54 8.92 -6.73 7.62
C THR A 54 8.53 -7.98 8.39
N ASP A 55 7.71 -8.84 7.77
CA ASP A 55 7.16 -10.10 8.30
C ASP A 55 6.24 -9.98 9.54
N GLU A 56 6.40 -8.96 10.37
CA GLU A 56 5.60 -8.71 11.56
C GLU A 56 4.55 -7.63 11.31
N VAL A 57 3.27 -8.01 11.39
CA VAL A 57 2.16 -7.06 11.26
C VAL A 57 1.96 -6.35 12.61
N PRO A 58 2.15 -5.01 12.68
CA PRO A 58 1.94 -4.29 13.92
C PRO A 58 0.50 -4.41 14.41
N ARG A 59 0.29 -4.40 15.73
CA ARG A 59 -1.05 -4.43 16.35
C ARG A 59 -1.77 -3.09 16.19
N GLN A 60 -2.17 -2.79 14.97
CA GLN A 60 -2.90 -1.58 14.59
C GLN A 60 -4.17 -1.93 13.81
N PRO A 61 -5.24 -1.13 13.95
CA PRO A 61 -6.52 -1.44 13.32
C PRO A 61 -6.49 -1.30 11.80
N ASP A 62 -5.63 -0.45 11.25
CA ASP A 62 -5.52 -0.18 9.82
C ASP A 62 -4.06 -0.36 9.40
N VAL A 63 -3.79 -1.12 8.34
CA VAL A 63 -2.44 -1.39 7.83
C VAL A 63 -2.40 -1.33 6.30
N VAL A 64 -1.23 -1.11 5.71
CA VAL A 64 -0.99 -1.26 4.27
C VAL A 64 -0.21 -2.56 4.07
N LEU A 65 -0.66 -3.43 3.18
CA LEU A 65 0.02 -4.68 2.84
C LEU A 65 0.55 -4.59 1.41
N VAL A 66 1.84 -4.79 1.22
CA VAL A 66 2.47 -4.77 -0.11
C VAL A 66 3.07 -6.15 -0.37
N GLY A 67 2.79 -6.73 -1.54
CA GLY A 67 3.49 -7.95 -1.92
C GLY A 67 3.13 -8.54 -3.29
N THR A 68 3.97 -9.48 -3.72
CA THR A 68 3.79 -10.22 -4.97
C THR A 68 3.06 -11.55 -4.73
N ILE A 69 2.10 -11.86 -5.61
CA ILE A 69 1.35 -13.12 -5.60
C ILE A 69 2.31 -14.30 -5.78
N GLY A 70 2.16 -15.34 -4.95
CA GLY A 70 3.00 -16.54 -4.97
C GLY A 70 4.37 -16.36 -4.33
N LYS A 71 4.66 -15.19 -3.75
CA LYS A 71 5.94 -14.88 -3.09
C LYS A 71 5.74 -14.33 -1.68
N SER A 72 4.74 -13.47 -1.48
CA SER A 72 4.41 -12.90 -0.17
C SER A 72 3.43 -13.81 0.59
N PRO A 73 3.84 -14.41 1.73
CA PRO A 73 2.93 -15.21 2.55
C PRO A 73 1.75 -14.40 3.09
N LEU A 74 1.90 -13.09 3.24
CA LEU A 74 0.82 -12.19 3.66
C LEU A 74 -0.27 -12.11 2.59
N ILE A 75 0.12 -11.90 1.33
CA ILE A 75 -0.83 -11.82 0.20
C ILE A 75 -1.45 -13.19 -0.08
N ASP A 76 -0.63 -14.25 -0.12
CA ASP A 76 -1.08 -15.62 -0.35
C ASP A 76 -2.02 -16.12 0.76
N GLY A 77 -1.79 -15.68 2.00
CA GLY A 77 -2.69 -15.91 3.14
C GLY A 77 -4.07 -15.28 2.94
N LEU A 78 -4.15 -14.07 2.38
CA LEU A 78 -5.44 -13.43 2.07
C LEU A 78 -6.17 -14.11 0.93
N ILE A 79 -5.43 -14.55 -0.10
CA ILE A 79 -6.00 -15.27 -1.25
C ILE A 79 -6.55 -16.62 -0.80
N SER A 80 -5.77 -17.40 -0.07
CA SER A 80 -6.19 -18.72 0.43
C SER A 80 -7.36 -18.66 1.41
N ALA A 81 -7.47 -17.57 2.18
CA ALA A 81 -8.62 -17.30 3.05
C ALA A 81 -9.85 -16.75 2.31
N GLY A 82 -9.78 -16.57 0.98
CA GLY A 82 -10.88 -16.02 0.17
C GLY A 82 -11.17 -14.53 0.43
N LYS A 83 -10.23 -13.80 1.04
CA LYS A 83 -10.39 -12.37 1.39
C LYS A 83 -9.89 -11.42 0.32
N LEU A 84 -9.09 -11.91 -0.62
CA LEU A 84 -8.54 -11.15 -1.74
C LEU A 84 -8.73 -11.97 -3.02
N ASP A 85 -9.51 -11.45 -3.97
CA ASP A 85 -9.68 -12.05 -5.29
C ASP A 85 -8.65 -11.46 -6.26
N VAL A 86 -7.71 -12.29 -6.69
CA VAL A 86 -6.65 -11.91 -7.63
C VAL A 86 -6.83 -12.50 -9.02
N SER A 87 -7.97 -13.15 -9.31
CA SER A 87 -8.23 -13.80 -10.60
C SER A 87 -8.08 -12.85 -11.80
N GLY A 88 -8.34 -11.56 -11.59
CA GLY A 88 -8.18 -10.51 -12.60
C GLY A 88 -6.73 -10.16 -12.94
N ILE A 89 -5.75 -10.54 -12.12
CA ILE A 89 -4.33 -10.14 -12.29
C ILE A 89 -3.34 -11.31 -12.23
N ALA A 90 -3.71 -12.43 -11.60
CA ALA A 90 -2.82 -13.57 -11.43
C ALA A 90 -2.32 -14.11 -12.78
N GLY A 91 -1.00 -14.32 -12.89
CA GLY A 91 -0.36 -14.80 -14.12
C GLY A 91 -0.31 -13.79 -15.27
N LYS A 92 -0.83 -12.57 -15.10
CA LYS A 92 -0.70 -11.48 -16.09
C LYS A 92 0.66 -10.80 -15.94
N TRP A 93 1.11 -10.17 -17.02
CA TRP A 93 2.36 -9.44 -17.06
C TRP A 93 2.24 -8.06 -16.39
N GLU A 94 3.11 -7.76 -15.43
CA GLU A 94 3.28 -6.44 -14.80
C GLU A 94 1.98 -5.77 -14.35
N THR A 95 1.03 -6.55 -13.82
CA THR A 95 -0.29 -6.05 -13.41
C THR A 95 -0.38 -5.98 -11.88
N SER A 96 -1.12 -5.00 -11.36
CA SER A 96 -1.36 -4.81 -9.93
C SER A 96 -2.84 -4.69 -9.59
N LEU A 97 -3.15 -4.91 -8.32
CA LEU A 97 -4.45 -4.72 -7.69
C LEU A 97 -4.25 -3.87 -6.44
N GLU A 98 -5.07 -2.82 -6.32
CA GLU A 98 -5.19 -1.98 -5.13
C GLU A 98 -6.58 -2.17 -4.52
N GLN A 99 -6.68 -2.76 -3.33
CA GLN A 99 -7.98 -3.07 -2.72
C GLN A 99 -7.97 -2.88 -1.20
N VAL A 100 -9.08 -2.35 -0.65
CA VAL A 100 -9.28 -2.30 0.80
C VAL A 100 -10.00 -3.57 1.27
N VAL A 101 -9.31 -4.40 2.05
CA VAL A 101 -9.83 -5.65 2.61
C VAL A 101 -10.26 -5.44 4.07
N GLN A 102 -11.46 -5.88 4.42
CA GLN A 102 -11.98 -5.85 5.79
C GLN A 102 -11.56 -7.11 6.56
N ASN A 103 -11.23 -6.96 7.84
CA ASN A 103 -10.77 -8.05 8.71
C ASN A 103 -9.71 -8.96 8.05
N PRO A 104 -8.65 -8.40 7.45
CA PRO A 104 -7.67 -9.18 6.67
C PRO A 104 -6.96 -10.21 7.55
N LEU A 105 -6.60 -9.83 8.77
CA LEU A 105 -5.82 -10.62 9.72
C LEU A 105 -6.42 -10.47 11.13
N PRO A 106 -6.18 -11.42 12.06
CA PRO A 106 -6.61 -11.28 13.44
C PRO A 106 -6.10 -9.97 14.07
N GLY A 107 -7.01 -9.17 14.64
CA GLY A 107 -6.67 -7.88 15.27
C GLY A 107 -6.51 -6.70 14.31
N VAL A 108 -6.58 -6.92 12.99
CA VAL A 108 -6.56 -5.86 11.97
C VAL A 108 -7.98 -5.65 11.44
N ARG A 109 -8.50 -4.43 11.54
CA ARG A 109 -9.85 -4.07 11.07
C ARG A 109 -9.88 -3.89 9.55
N ARG A 110 -8.88 -3.22 8.97
CA ARG A 110 -8.75 -3.03 7.51
C ARG A 110 -7.31 -3.12 7.05
N ALA A 111 -7.10 -3.65 5.84
CA ALA A 111 -5.86 -3.50 5.11
C ALA A 111 -6.11 -2.80 3.79
N PHE A 112 -5.27 -1.83 3.43
CA PHE A 112 -5.11 -1.42 2.05
C PHE A 112 -4.03 -2.31 1.41
N VAL A 113 -4.43 -3.16 0.47
CA VAL A 113 -3.60 -4.18 -0.15
C VAL A 113 -3.13 -3.69 -1.52
N ILE A 114 -1.83 -3.74 -1.75
CA ILE A 114 -1.16 -3.53 -3.04
C ILE A 114 -0.55 -4.88 -3.44
N ALA A 115 -1.22 -5.61 -4.32
CA ALA A 115 -0.80 -6.93 -4.78
C ALA A 115 -0.40 -6.90 -6.25
N GLY A 116 0.80 -7.37 -6.58
CA GLY A 116 1.25 -7.50 -7.97
C GLY A 116 1.26 -8.94 -8.47
N SER A 117 1.04 -9.12 -9.77
CA SER A 117 1.14 -10.39 -10.47
C SER A 117 2.58 -10.89 -10.57
N ASP A 118 3.53 -9.96 -10.59
CA ASP A 118 4.98 -10.19 -10.55
C ASP A 118 5.67 -9.05 -9.77
N GLN A 119 7.01 -9.11 -9.69
CA GLN A 119 7.83 -8.12 -9.00
C GLN A 119 7.57 -6.70 -9.50
N ARG A 120 7.54 -6.49 -10.82
CA ARG A 120 7.39 -5.15 -11.41
C ARG A 120 5.97 -4.65 -11.30
N GLY A 121 4.97 -5.52 -11.46
CA GLY A 121 3.58 -5.20 -11.18
C GLY A 121 3.40 -4.68 -9.74
N THR A 122 4.04 -5.32 -8.76
CA THR A 122 3.98 -4.87 -7.36
C THR A 122 4.63 -3.49 -7.18
N ILE A 123 5.82 -3.28 -7.78
CA ILE A 123 6.54 -2.01 -7.74
C ILE A 123 5.73 -0.89 -8.39
N TYR A 124 5.14 -1.14 -9.56
CA TYR A 124 4.31 -0.15 -10.24
C TYR A 124 3.04 0.17 -9.45
N GLY A 125 2.39 -0.83 -8.84
CA GLY A 125 1.26 -0.59 -7.94
C GLY A 125 1.61 0.32 -6.76
N ALA A 126 2.79 0.14 -6.15
CA ALA A 126 3.23 1.05 -5.09
C ALA A 126 3.48 2.48 -5.61
N TYR A 127 4.10 2.64 -6.78
CA TYR A 127 4.30 3.95 -7.39
C TYR A 127 3.01 4.59 -7.92
N ASP A 128 2.02 3.81 -8.32
CA ASP A 128 0.68 4.31 -8.65
C ASP A 128 0.05 4.94 -7.41
N VAL A 129 0.21 4.32 -6.23
CA VAL A 129 -0.20 4.93 -4.96
C VAL A 129 0.56 6.24 -4.70
N SER A 130 1.89 6.27 -4.86
CA SER A 130 2.69 7.50 -4.74
C SER A 130 2.17 8.63 -5.65
N LYS A 131 1.85 8.29 -6.91
CA LYS A 131 1.25 9.23 -7.87
C LYS A 131 -0.13 9.71 -7.41
N GLN A 132 -0.98 8.80 -6.91
CA GLN A 132 -2.33 9.14 -6.44
C GLN A 132 -2.32 10.04 -5.19
N ILE A 133 -1.32 9.91 -4.29
CA ILE A 133 -1.18 10.80 -3.13
C ILE A 133 -0.63 12.18 -3.52
N GLY A 134 0.01 12.29 -4.69
CA GLY A 134 0.43 13.56 -5.28
C GLY A 134 1.94 13.70 -5.52
N VAL A 135 2.70 12.61 -5.46
CA VAL A 135 4.13 12.62 -5.82
C VAL A 135 4.29 12.45 -7.33
N SER A 136 4.89 13.44 -7.98
CA SER A 136 5.20 13.38 -9.41
C SER A 136 6.36 12.41 -9.65
N PRO A 137 6.36 11.57 -10.70
CA PRO A 137 7.55 10.81 -11.11
C PRO A 137 8.79 11.69 -11.37
N TRP A 138 8.58 12.97 -11.65
CA TRP A 138 9.64 13.96 -11.93
C TRP A 138 10.07 14.74 -10.69
N TYR A 139 9.60 14.41 -9.48
CA TYR A 139 9.88 15.21 -8.28
C TYR A 139 11.38 15.41 -8.02
N TRP A 140 12.20 14.43 -8.40
CA TRP A 140 13.66 14.49 -8.27
C TRP A 140 14.36 14.99 -9.53
N TRP A 141 13.76 14.79 -10.70
CA TRP A 141 14.38 15.10 -12.00
C TRP A 141 14.08 16.51 -12.51
N ASP A 142 13.01 17.14 -12.03
CA ASP A 142 12.56 18.48 -12.42
C ASP A 142 12.03 19.28 -11.21
N ASP A 143 12.50 18.94 -10.00
CA ASP A 143 12.18 19.60 -8.71
C ASP A 143 10.68 19.84 -8.46
N VAL A 144 9.81 18.98 -9.03
CA VAL A 144 8.35 19.15 -8.91
C VAL A 144 7.92 18.93 -7.45
N PRO A 145 7.43 19.97 -6.74
CA PRO A 145 7.14 19.85 -5.33
C PRO A 145 5.88 19.01 -5.11
N ALA A 146 5.92 18.12 -4.11
CA ALA A 146 4.72 17.46 -3.63
C ALA A 146 3.83 18.47 -2.91
N ARG A 147 2.54 18.50 -3.25
CA ARG A 147 1.57 19.33 -2.52
C ARG A 147 1.29 18.70 -1.15
N HIS A 148 1.51 19.47 -0.08
CA HIS A 148 1.22 19.06 1.29
C HIS A 148 -0.27 18.70 1.48
N ARG A 149 -0.53 17.66 2.26
CA ARG A 149 -1.87 17.20 2.69
C ARG A 149 -1.83 16.69 4.12
N ASP A 150 -2.67 17.24 4.99
CA ASP A 150 -2.76 16.80 6.39
C ASP A 150 -3.38 15.40 6.56
N ALA A 151 -4.14 14.95 5.56
CA ALA A 151 -4.78 13.64 5.56
C ALA A 151 -4.86 13.03 4.16
N LEU A 152 -4.76 11.70 4.13
CA LEU A 152 -4.87 10.88 2.94
C LEU A 152 -5.81 9.72 3.22
N TYR A 153 -6.86 9.61 2.41
CA TYR A 153 -7.82 8.52 2.46
C TYR A 153 -7.87 7.79 1.12
N VAL A 154 -7.70 6.47 1.16
CA VAL A 154 -7.98 5.60 0.01
C VAL A 154 -9.48 5.49 -0.14
N LEU A 155 -9.95 5.68 -1.37
CA LEU A 155 -11.37 5.53 -1.68
C LEU A 155 -11.74 4.03 -1.58
N PRO A 156 -12.98 3.70 -1.19
CA PRO A 156 -13.46 2.33 -1.31
C PRO A 156 -13.39 1.91 -2.78
N GLY A 157 -12.44 1.02 -3.09
CA GLY A 157 -12.24 0.42 -4.41
C GLY A 157 -12.68 -1.04 -4.40
N ARG A 158 -12.93 -1.59 -5.59
CA ARG A 158 -13.30 -2.98 -5.80
C ARG A 158 -12.05 -3.83 -5.90
#